data_AF-A0A9D1AQM0-F1
#
_entry.id   AF-A0A9D1AQM0-F1
#
_cell.length_a   1.000
_cell.length_b   1.000
_cell.length_c   1.000
_cell.angle_alpha   90.00
_cell.angle_beta   90.00
_cell.angle_gamma   90.00
#
_symmetry.space_group_name_H-M   'P 1'
#
loop_
_entity.id
_entity.type
_entity.pdbx_description
1 polymer ?
#
loop_
_entity_poly.entity_id
_entity_poly.type
_entity_poly.pdbx_seq_one_letter_code
_entity_poly.pdbx_strand_id
1 'polypeptide(L)' 'MNAPTLVVLALVVLLVAAVVGKLIRDRRAGKHACSCGGSCGGCANQCHCHSTKK' A
#
# COMPACT_ATOMS: atom_id res chain seq x y z
N MET A 1 -3.56 -34.68 -2.49
CA MET A 1 -3.14 -33.53 -1.67
C MET A 1 -2.86 -34.04 -0.27
N ASN A 2 -1.61 -33.92 0.18
CA ASN A 2 -1.16 -34.55 1.41
C ASN A 2 -1.47 -33.59 2.58
N ALA A 3 -1.89 -34.12 3.73
CA ALA A 3 -2.13 -33.30 4.93
C ALA A 3 -0.99 -32.30 5.24
N PRO A 4 0.30 -32.67 5.21
CA PRO A 4 1.38 -31.71 5.45
C PRO A 4 1.46 -30.60 4.41
N THR A 5 1.23 -30.90 3.12
CA THR A 5 1.25 -29.88 2.06
C THR A 5 0.14 -28.83 2.23
N LEU A 6 -1.04 -29.22 2.72
CA LEU A 6 -2.12 -28.28 3.00
C LEU A 6 -1.78 -27.35 4.18
N VAL A 7 -1.14 -27.88 5.22
CA VAL A 7 -0.71 -27.09 6.39
C VAL A 7 0.34 -26.05 5.99
N VAL A 8 1.35 -26.45 5.22
CA VAL A 8 2.40 -25.52 4.75
C VAL A 8 1.80 -24.44 3.84
N LEU A 9 0.91 -24.81 2.93
CA LEU A 9 0.25 -23.86 2.04
C LEU A 9 -0.57 -22.83 2.82
N ALA A 10 -1.35 -23.26 3.81
CA ALA A 10 -2.12 -22.35 4.66
C ALA A 10 -1.22 -21.36 5.41
N LEU A 11 -0.09 -21.82 5.94
CA LEU A 11 0.87 -20.97 6.66
C LEU A 11 1.47 -19.89 5.74
N VAL A 12 1.91 -20.29 4.53
CA VAL A 12 2.45 -19.35 3.53
C VAL A 12 1.41 -18.33 3.11
N VAL A 13 0.18 -18.76 2.84
CA VAL A 13 -0.92 -17.87 2.44
C VAL A 13 -1.22 -16.85 3.53
N LEU A 14 -1.25 -17.25 4.81
CA LEU A 14 -1.47 -16.33 5.93
C LEU A 14 -0.37 -15.26 6.04
N LEU A 15 0.90 -15.64 5.89
CA LEU A 15 2.03 -14.71 5.93
C LEU A 15 1.95 -13.70 4.77
N VAL A 16 1.69 -14.18 3.55
CA VAL A 16 1.56 -13.33 2.36
C VAL A 16 0.36 -12.38 2.52
N ALA A 17 -0.78 -12.88 2.98
CA ALA A 17 -1.98 -12.07 3.21
C ALA A 17 -1.74 -11.00 4.29
N ALA A 18 -0.98 -11.31 5.35
CA ALA A 18 -0.63 -10.34 6.38
C ALA A 18 0.24 -9.20 5.82
N VAL A 19 1.26 -9.53 5.01
CA VAL A 19 2.15 -8.54 4.38
C VAL A 19 1.38 -7.68 3.38
N VAL A 20 0.65 -8.31 2.45
CA VAL A 20 -0.14 -7.62 1.42
C VAL A 20 -1.26 -6.80 2.06
N GLY A 21 -1.93 -7.33 3.08
CA GLY A 21 -2.96 -6.62 3.84
C GLY A 21 -2.41 -5.40 4.57
N LYS A 22 -1.22 -5.51 5.19
CA LYS A 22 -0.51 -4.35 5.76
C LYS A 22 -0.21 -3.33 4.68
N LEU A 23 0.37 -3.75 3.55
CA LEU A 23 0.66 -2.87 2.41
C LEU A 23 -0.60 -2.15 1.92
N ILE A 24 -1.70 -2.85 1.67
CA ILE A 24 -2.94 -2.23 1.20
C ILE A 24 -3.48 -1.26 2.26
N ARG A 25 -3.48 -1.64 3.54
CA ARG A 25 -3.93 -0.77 4.63
C ARG A 25 -3.05 0.47 4.78
N ASP A 26 -1.75 0.31 4.64
CA ASP A 26 -0.76 1.39 4.68
C ASP A 26 -0.92 2.34 3.49
N ARG A 27 -1.17 1.78 2.30
CA ARG A 27 -1.45 2.56 1.09
C ARG A 27 -2.78 3.31 1.18
N ARG A 28 -3.81 2.69 1.75
CA ARG A 28 -5.12 3.30 1.95
C ARG A 28 -5.14 4.32 3.10
N ALA A 29 -4.28 4.14 4.10
CA ALA A 29 -4.03 5.11 5.17
C ALA A 29 -3.17 6.31 4.71
N GLY A 30 -2.85 6.42 3.42
CA GLY A 30 -2.10 7.57 2.89
C GLY A 30 -0.63 7.59 3.29
N LYS A 31 -0.07 6.46 3.77
CA LYS A 31 1.37 6.34 4.08
C LYS A 31 2.24 6.24 2.82
N HIS A 32 1.62 6.36 1.65
CA HIS A 32 2.31 6.62 0.40
C HIS A 32 3.06 7.92 0.52
N ALA A 33 4.35 7.79 0.85
CA ALA A 33 5.34 8.84 0.75
C ALA A 33 5.50 9.24 -0.73
N CYS A 34 4.56 10.03 -1.26
CA CYS A 34 5.02 11.24 -1.88
C CYS A 34 5.65 12.04 -0.72
N SER A 35 6.87 12.57 -0.86
CA SER A 35 7.47 13.42 0.20
C SER A 35 6.52 14.57 0.62
N CYS A 36 5.52 14.86 -0.21
CA CYS A 36 4.33 15.65 0.08
C CYS A 36 3.30 14.79 0.86
N GLY A 37 3.44 14.64 2.17
CA GLY A 37 2.57 13.80 3.01
C GLY A 37 1.09 14.21 3.00
N GLY A 38 0.32 13.72 2.03
CA GLY A 38 -1.15 13.89 1.94
C GLY A 38 -1.65 15.33 1.68
N SER A 39 -0.80 16.34 1.85
CA SER A 39 -1.08 17.76 1.57
C SER A 39 -0.41 18.19 0.26
N CYS A 40 -0.79 17.58 -0.87
CA CYS A 40 -0.36 18.05 -2.19
C CYS A 40 -1.01 19.39 -2.58
N GLY A 41 -2.01 19.88 -1.83
CA GLY A 41 -2.66 21.17 -2.05
C GLY A 41 -1.89 22.38 -1.50
N GLY A 42 -0.72 22.16 -0.89
CA GLY A 42 0.14 23.24 -0.36
C GLY A 42 1.64 23.01 -0.56
N CYS A 43 2.03 22.00 -1.35
CA CYS A 43 3.45 21.75 -1.61
C CYS A 43 3.96 22.70 -2.71
N ALA A 44 5.19 23.22 -2.57
CA ALA A 44 5.75 24.19 -3.52
C ALA A 44 5.80 23.69 -4.97
N ASN A 45 5.84 22.36 -5.17
CA ASN A 45 5.83 21.71 -6.48
C ASN A 45 4.43 21.19 -6.90
N GLN A 46 3.35 21.65 -6.25
CA GLN A 46 1.97 21.24 -6.56
C GLN A 46 1.60 21.46 -8.04
N CYS A 47 2.11 22.55 -8.64
CA CYS A 47 1.84 22.92 -10.02
C CYS A 47 2.34 21.89 -11.06
N HIS A 48 3.37 21.11 -10.72
CA HIS A 48 3.92 20.08 -11.60
C HIS A 48 3.34 18.68 -11.35
N CYS A 49 3.01 18.35 -10.10
CA CYS A 49 2.47 17.03 -9.76
C CYS A 49 0.95 16.92 -9.97
N HIS A 50 0.21 18.00 -9.79
CA HIS A 50 -1.23 18.08 -10.04
C HIS A 50 -1.52 19.35 -10.86
N SER A 51 -1.44 19.24 -12.19
CA SER A 51 -1.88 20.31 -13.08
C SER A 51 -3.41 20.43 -13.03
N THR A 52 -3.94 21.13 -12.02
CA THR A 52 -5.32 21.60 -12.07
C THR A 52 -5.39 22.67 -13.17
N LYS A 53 -5.75 22.24 -14.38
CA LYS A 53 -6.28 23.14 -15.41
C LYS A 53 -7.48 23.86 -14.76
N LYS A 54 -7.41 25.19 -14.68
CA LYS A 54 -8.52 26.05 -14.27
C LYS A 54 -9.75 25.79 -15.12
#